data_AF-A0A6P5RRM0-F1
#
_entry.id   AF-A0A6P5RRM0-F1
#
_cell.length_a   1.000
_cell.length_b   1.000
_cell.length_c   1.000
_cell.angle_alpha   90.00
_cell.angle_beta   90.00
_cell.angle_gamma   90.00
#
_symmetry.space_group_name_H-M   'P 1'
#
loop_
_entity.id
_entity.type
_entity.pdbx_description
1 polymer ?
#
loop_
_entity_poly.entity_id
_entity_poly.type
_entity_poly.pdbx_seq_one_letter_code
_entity_poly.pdbx_strand_id
1 'polypeptide(L)'
;NHFFILLEGESTGRLLRYDPPTQTTHIVLEGLAFPNGLQLSKDQTFLLFTETTNCRLMKYWLEGPKNGTVELVADLPGFPDNIRINEKGQFWVAIDCCRTPAQEVLSHNPWIRSVYFRLPIRMTYLARFMGMKMYTLISLFNEKGEILEVLEDQKGAVMKLVSEVREAKGKLWIGTVAHNHIATIPYP
;
A
#
# COMPACT_ATOMS: atom_id res chain seq x y z
N ASN A 1 -9.28 12.98 -8.63
CA ASN A 1 -9.95 12.35 -7.48
C ASN A 1 -9.41 10.92 -7.37
N HIS A 2 -8.49 10.65 -6.44
CA HIS A 2 -7.69 9.41 -6.40
C HIS A 2 -8.54 8.14 -6.21
N PHE A 3 -9.73 8.26 -5.62
CA PHE A 3 -10.70 7.17 -5.48
C PHE A 3 -11.05 6.46 -6.79
N PHE A 4 -11.03 7.16 -7.92
CA PHE A 4 -11.32 6.53 -9.21
C PHE A 4 -10.21 5.59 -9.65
N ILE A 5 -8.93 5.88 -9.33
CA ILE A 5 -7.81 5.00 -9.67
C ILE A 5 -7.93 3.65 -8.94
N LEU A 6 -8.37 3.68 -7.68
CA LEU A 6 -8.63 2.47 -6.88
C LEU A 6 -9.77 1.61 -7.45
N LEU A 7 -10.73 2.22 -8.15
CA LEU A 7 -11.90 1.53 -8.71
C LEU A 7 -11.71 1.16 -10.18
N GLU A 8 -10.95 1.94 -10.93
CA GLU A 8 -10.67 1.77 -12.35
C GLU A 8 -9.55 0.74 -12.58
N GLY A 9 -8.75 0.41 -11.58
CA GLY A 9 -7.75 -0.67 -11.69
C GLY A 9 -6.83 -0.51 -12.91
N GLU A 10 -6.53 0.72 -13.28
CA GLU A 10 -5.61 1.00 -14.37
C GLU A 10 -4.19 0.67 -13.93
N SER A 11 -3.47 -0.05 -14.79
CA SER A 11 -2.10 -0.49 -14.54
C SER A 11 -1.10 0.32 -15.36
N THR A 12 -1.05 1.64 -15.16
CA THR A 12 -0.12 2.56 -15.86
C THR A 12 1.08 2.98 -15.00
N GLY A 13 1.16 2.50 -13.76
CA GLY A 13 2.23 2.82 -12.82
C GLY A 13 3.59 2.25 -13.22
N ARG A 14 4.66 2.87 -12.72
CA ARG A 14 6.05 2.52 -13.01
C ARG A 14 6.94 2.62 -11.77
N LEU A 15 7.95 1.77 -11.70
CA LEU A 15 9.11 1.98 -10.83
C LEU A 15 10.26 2.53 -11.67
N LEU A 16 10.89 3.59 -11.17
CA LEU A 16 11.97 4.29 -11.86
C LEU A 16 13.24 4.23 -11.02
N ARG A 17 14.38 4.02 -11.68
CA ARG A 17 15.71 4.23 -11.09
C ARG A 17 16.25 5.55 -11.64
N TYR A 18 16.71 6.41 -10.76
CA TYR A 18 17.44 7.62 -11.12
C TYR A 18 18.91 7.45 -10.77
N ASP A 19 19.80 7.74 -11.71
CA ASP A 19 21.25 7.68 -11.54
C ASP A 19 21.81 9.10 -11.43
N PRO A 20 22.12 9.62 -10.23
CA PRO A 20 22.57 11.00 -10.06
C PRO A 20 23.84 11.39 -10.82
N PRO A 21 24.88 10.52 -10.95
CA PRO A 21 26.10 10.87 -11.68
C PRO A 21 25.88 11.13 -13.17
N THR A 22 25.00 10.35 -13.81
CA THR A 22 24.69 10.44 -15.24
C THR A 22 23.44 11.29 -15.52
N GLN A 23 22.68 11.64 -14.48
CA GLN A 23 21.39 12.33 -14.55
C GLN A 23 20.36 11.59 -15.42
N THR A 24 20.47 10.26 -15.51
CA THR A 24 19.58 9.42 -16.31
C THR A 24 18.50 8.78 -15.46
N THR A 25 17.32 8.59 -16.05
CA THR A 25 16.20 7.85 -15.45
C THR A 25 15.91 6.62 -16.27
N HIS A 26 15.78 5.48 -15.61
CA HIS A 26 15.50 4.19 -16.23
C HIS A 26 14.19 3.63 -15.68
N ILE A 27 13.37 3.06 -16.56
CA ILE A 27 12.19 2.30 -16.15
C ILE A 27 12.68 0.92 -15.68
N VAL A 28 12.40 0.60 -14.41
CA VAL A 28 12.73 -0.70 -13.80
C VAL A 28 11.57 -1.67 -13.99
N LEU A 29 10.35 -1.20 -13.71
CA LEU A 29 9.10 -1.91 -13.93
C LEU A 29 8.05 -0.95 -14.48
N GLU A 30 7.14 -1.45 -15.29
CA GLU A 30 5.97 -0.73 -15.80
C GLU A 30 4.75 -1.64 -15.80
N GLY A 31 3.57 -1.07 -16.02
CA GLY A 31 2.33 -1.85 -16.01
C GLY A 31 1.82 -2.14 -14.59
N LEU A 32 2.15 -1.30 -13.61
CA LEU A 32 1.81 -1.53 -12.20
C LEU A 32 0.50 -0.87 -11.80
N ALA A 33 -0.30 -1.55 -10.99
CA ALA A 33 -1.59 -1.05 -10.50
C ALA A 33 -1.39 -0.15 -9.26
N PHE A 34 -1.26 1.14 -9.51
CA PHE A 34 -1.03 2.18 -8.49
C PHE A 34 0.11 1.82 -7.51
N PRO A 35 1.37 1.74 -8.01
CA PRO A 35 2.52 1.53 -7.15
C PRO A 35 2.73 2.73 -6.24
N ASN A 36 2.68 2.54 -4.92
CA ASN A 36 2.71 3.64 -3.96
C ASN A 36 3.89 3.53 -2.99
N GLY A 37 3.88 2.52 -2.11
CA GLY A 37 4.99 2.25 -1.21
C GLY A 37 6.17 1.60 -1.93
N LEU A 38 7.38 2.03 -1.59
CA LEU A 38 8.63 1.43 -2.05
C LEU A 38 9.69 1.49 -0.94
N GLN A 39 10.40 0.39 -0.72
CA GLN A 39 11.46 0.29 0.28
C GLN A 39 12.51 -0.74 -0.13
N LEU A 40 13.79 -0.33 -0.15
CA LEU A 40 14.92 -1.25 -0.33
C LEU A 40 15.14 -2.12 0.91
N SER A 41 15.61 -3.35 0.70
CA SER A 41 16.17 -4.19 1.74
C SER A 41 17.45 -3.56 2.33
N LYS A 42 17.84 -4.01 3.52
CA LYS A 42 19.00 -3.45 4.24
C LYS A 42 20.32 -3.67 3.50
N ASP A 43 20.44 -4.81 2.84
CA ASP A 43 21.57 -5.23 2.01
C ASP A 43 21.44 -4.82 0.54
N GLN A 44 20.32 -4.18 0.16
CA GLN A 44 20.01 -3.72 -1.20
C GLN A 44 19.91 -4.84 -2.26
N THR A 45 19.74 -6.10 -1.84
CA THR A 45 19.60 -7.25 -2.77
C THR A 45 18.19 -7.37 -3.35
N PHE A 46 17.19 -6.75 -2.73
CA PHE A 46 15.82 -6.66 -3.22
C PHE A 46 15.15 -5.35 -2.79
N LEU A 47 14.01 -5.03 -3.40
CA LEU A 47 13.09 -4.01 -2.91
C LEU A 47 11.69 -4.58 -2.75
N LEU A 48 10.95 -4.02 -1.81
CA LEU A 48 9.51 -4.22 -1.69
C LEU A 48 8.79 -3.01 -2.28
N PHE A 49 7.66 -3.26 -2.93
CA PHE A 49 6.75 -2.23 -3.35
C PHE A 49 5.31 -2.69 -3.19
N THR A 50 4.39 -1.75 -3.09
CA THR A 50 2.96 -2.06 -2.95
C THR A 50 2.23 -1.82 -4.26
N GLU A 51 1.29 -2.68 -4.62
CA GLU A 51 0.27 -2.36 -5.62
C GLU A 51 -1.02 -2.01 -4.88
N THR A 52 -1.29 -0.70 -4.75
CA THR A 52 -2.37 -0.19 -3.91
C THR A 52 -3.71 -0.76 -4.34
N THR A 53 -4.04 -0.62 -5.63
CA THR A 53 -5.34 -1.06 -6.16
C THR A 53 -5.53 -2.57 -6.04
N ASN A 54 -4.47 -3.34 -6.22
CA ASN A 54 -4.51 -4.80 -6.10
C ASN A 54 -4.38 -5.28 -4.66
N CYS A 55 -4.14 -4.38 -3.69
CA CYS A 55 -3.91 -4.70 -2.28
C CYS A 55 -2.82 -5.75 -2.10
N ARG A 56 -1.65 -5.54 -2.72
CA ARG A 56 -0.54 -6.51 -2.69
C ARG A 56 0.74 -5.88 -2.20
N LEU A 57 1.51 -6.67 -1.46
CA LEU A 57 2.92 -6.45 -1.22
C LEU A 57 3.71 -7.30 -2.22
N MET A 58 4.55 -6.65 -3.01
CA MET A 58 5.35 -7.25 -4.06
C MET A 58 6.83 -7.11 -3.72
N LYS A 59 7.66 -8.05 -4.19
CA LYS A 59 9.11 -8.00 -4.10
C LYS A 59 9.72 -8.03 -5.48
N TYR A 60 10.73 -7.20 -5.69
CA TYR A 60 11.56 -7.21 -6.89
C TYR A 60 13.01 -7.49 -6.49
N TRP A 61 13.58 -8.52 -7.10
CA TRP A 61 14.97 -8.93 -6.86
C TRP A 61 15.94 -8.08 -7.67
N LEU A 62 16.88 -7.43 -6.99
CA LEU A 62 17.92 -6.58 -7.60
C LEU A 62 19.22 -7.35 -7.83
N GLU A 63 19.46 -8.40 -7.05
CA GLU A 63 20.65 -9.23 -7.12
C GLU A 63 20.33 -10.73 -7.01
N GLY A 64 21.36 -11.56 -7.22
CA GLY A 64 21.29 -13.01 -7.06
C GLY A 64 20.62 -13.76 -8.23
N PRO A 65 20.35 -15.07 -8.07
CA PRO A 65 19.82 -15.92 -9.13
C PRO A 65 18.44 -15.54 -9.65
N LYS A 66 17.68 -14.78 -8.85
CA LYS A 66 16.34 -14.28 -9.16
C LYS A 66 16.32 -12.84 -9.70
N ASN A 67 17.49 -12.23 -9.94
CA ASN A 67 17.59 -10.83 -10.37
C ASN A 67 16.64 -10.52 -11.54
N GLY A 68 15.91 -9.41 -11.43
CA GLY A 68 14.96 -8.93 -12.42
C GLY A 68 13.57 -9.55 -12.33
N THR A 69 13.35 -10.50 -11.41
CA THR A 69 12.03 -11.12 -11.21
C THR A 69 11.21 -10.42 -10.13
N VAL A 70 9.89 -10.50 -10.28
CA VAL A 70 8.90 -10.00 -9.32
C VAL A 70 8.19 -11.19 -8.67
N GLU A 71 8.04 -11.17 -7.36
CA GLU A 71 7.25 -12.16 -6.61
C GLU A 71 6.19 -11.49 -5.73
N LEU A 72 5.02 -12.11 -5.63
CA LEU A 72 4.01 -11.74 -4.64
C LEU A 72 4.50 -12.16 -3.25
N VAL A 73 4.50 -11.22 -2.32
CA VAL A 73 4.91 -11.46 -0.92
C VAL A 73 3.69 -11.72 -0.05
N ALA A 74 2.66 -10.89 -0.17
CA ALA A 74 1.42 -11.03 0.58
C ALA A 74 0.25 -10.32 -0.12
N ASP A 75 -0.93 -10.92 -0.06
CA ASP A 75 -2.18 -10.21 -0.27
C ASP A 75 -2.56 -9.49 1.03
N LEU A 76 -2.94 -8.22 0.91
CA LEU A 76 -3.20 -7.33 2.03
C LEU A 76 -4.71 -7.09 2.19
N PRO A 77 -5.19 -6.87 3.44
CA PRO A 77 -6.62 -6.70 3.73
C PRO A 77 -7.19 -5.34 3.25
N GLY A 78 -6.35 -4.40 2.82
CA GLY A 78 -6.72 -3.04 2.46
C GLY A 78 -5.76 -2.42 1.46
N PHE A 79 -5.91 -1.13 1.21
CA PHE A 79 -5.10 -0.38 0.23
C PHE A 79 -3.76 0.03 0.85
N PRO A 80 -2.65 -0.65 0.52
CA PRO A 80 -1.36 -0.30 1.09
C PRO A 80 -0.83 1.05 0.57
N ASP A 81 -0.14 1.77 1.44
CA ASP A 81 0.54 3.02 1.13
C ASP A 81 2.06 2.81 1.33
N ASN A 82 2.73 3.59 2.17
CA ASN A 82 4.18 3.50 2.36
C ASN A 82 4.65 2.21 3.06
N ILE A 83 5.86 1.80 2.69
CA ILE A 83 6.65 0.75 3.35
C ILE A 83 7.86 1.41 4.02
N ARG A 84 8.17 1.04 5.28
CA ARG A 84 9.41 1.44 5.95
C ARG A 84 10.08 0.28 6.64
N ILE A 85 11.39 0.18 6.45
CA ILE A 85 12.23 -0.81 7.12
C ILE A 85 12.59 -0.33 8.54
N ASN A 86 12.61 -1.25 9.51
CA ASN A 86 13.14 -0.99 10.85
C ASN A 86 14.60 -1.45 10.98
N GLU A 87 15.21 -1.23 12.15
CA GLU A 87 16.63 -1.56 12.37
C GLU A 87 16.93 -3.07 12.26
N LYS A 88 15.92 -3.91 12.53
CA LYS A 88 15.97 -5.37 12.45
C LYS A 88 15.80 -5.92 11.03
N GLY A 89 15.56 -5.06 10.03
CA GLY A 89 15.32 -5.49 8.64
C GLY A 89 13.89 -5.94 8.36
N GLN A 90 12.95 -5.64 9.26
CA GLN A 90 11.53 -5.92 9.09
C GLN A 90 10.84 -4.70 8.46
N PHE A 91 9.70 -4.92 7.81
CA PHE A 91 9.02 -3.92 7.00
C PHE A 91 7.65 -3.59 7.58
N TRP A 92 7.50 -2.37 8.06
CA TRP A 92 6.21 -1.80 8.37
C TRP A 92 5.51 -1.36 7.08
N VAL A 93 4.24 -1.73 6.94
CA VAL A 93 3.38 -1.35 5.81
C VAL A 93 2.18 -0.60 6.37
N ALA A 94 1.98 0.64 5.92
CA ALA A 94 0.76 1.38 6.16
C ALA A 94 -0.34 0.85 5.26
N ILE A 95 -1.50 0.49 5.83
CA ILE A 95 -2.63 -0.03 5.08
C ILE A 95 -3.82 0.90 5.35
N ASP A 96 -4.10 1.72 4.33
CA ASP A 96 -5.32 2.49 4.25
C ASP A 96 -6.52 1.54 4.10
N CYS A 97 -7.68 2.03 4.52
CA CYS A 97 -9.00 1.43 4.53
C CYS A 97 -9.09 0.00 3.99
N CYS A 98 -9.50 -0.92 4.86
CA CYS A 98 -9.70 -2.31 4.45
C CYS A 98 -10.73 -2.43 3.32
N ARG A 99 -10.50 -3.40 2.43
CA ARG A 99 -11.39 -3.70 1.31
C ARG A 99 -12.80 -3.95 1.82
N THR A 100 -13.77 -3.33 1.16
CA THR A 100 -15.18 -3.59 1.44
C THR A 100 -15.72 -4.67 0.50
N PRO A 101 -16.74 -5.45 0.91
CA PRO A 101 -17.32 -6.49 0.05
C PRO A 101 -17.78 -5.97 -1.32
N ALA A 102 -18.25 -4.72 -1.39
CA ALA A 102 -18.65 -4.09 -2.64
C ALA A 102 -17.46 -3.82 -3.58
N GLN A 103 -16.31 -3.41 -3.01
CA GLN A 103 -15.09 -3.22 -3.79
C GLN A 103 -14.56 -4.57 -4.30
N GLU A 104 -14.66 -5.63 -3.50
CA GLU A 104 -14.28 -6.98 -3.91
C GLU A 104 -15.11 -7.49 -5.09
N VAL A 105 -16.43 -7.25 -5.08
CA VAL A 105 -17.31 -7.59 -6.20
C VAL A 105 -16.97 -6.75 -7.45
N LEU A 106 -16.73 -5.45 -7.28
CA LEU A 106 -16.40 -4.55 -8.39
C LEU A 106 -15.04 -4.86 -9.02
N SER A 107 -14.04 -5.23 -8.21
CA SER A 107 -12.69 -5.55 -8.70
C SER A 107 -12.67 -6.85 -9.50
N HIS A 108 -13.45 -7.85 -9.10
CA HIS A 108 -13.54 -9.15 -9.78
C HIS A 108 -14.48 -9.17 -10.99
N ASN A 109 -15.33 -8.14 -11.18
CA ASN A 109 -16.33 -8.11 -12.25
C ASN A 109 -16.18 -6.86 -13.13
N PRO A 110 -15.30 -6.89 -14.16
CA PRO A 110 -15.06 -5.75 -15.06
C PRO A 110 -16.32 -5.19 -15.73
N TRP A 111 -17.31 -6.05 -16.00
CA TRP A 111 -18.59 -5.64 -16.56
C TRP A 111 -19.40 -4.75 -15.60
N ILE A 112 -19.54 -5.16 -14.33
CA ILE A 112 -20.27 -4.37 -13.31
C ILE A 112 -19.56 -3.03 -13.10
N ARG A 113 -18.23 -3.07 -13.03
CA ARG A 113 -17.39 -1.88 -12.96
C ARG A 113 -17.65 -0.90 -14.11
N SER A 114 -17.70 -1.40 -15.35
CA SER A 114 -18.00 -0.59 -16.54
C SER A 114 -19.38 0.05 -16.47
N VAL A 115 -20.40 -0.68 -15.99
CA VAL A 115 -21.75 -0.13 -15.78
C VAL A 115 -21.73 0.98 -14.72
N TYR A 116 -21.04 0.77 -13.60
CA TYR A 116 -20.93 1.77 -12.53
C TYR A 116 -20.33 3.09 -13.05
N PHE A 117 -19.24 3.03 -13.80
CA PHE A 117 -18.58 4.23 -14.35
C PHE A 117 -19.40 4.99 -15.40
N ARG A 118 -20.45 4.37 -15.98
CA ARG A 118 -21.38 5.03 -16.92
C ARG A 118 -22.55 5.74 -16.22
N LEU A 119 -22.77 5.47 -14.92
CA LEU A 119 -23.85 6.08 -14.15
C LEU A 119 -23.32 7.29 -13.35
N PRO A 120 -24.07 8.39 -13.25
CA PRO A 120 -23.65 9.58 -12.51
C PRO A 120 -23.83 9.42 -10.98
N ILE A 121 -23.55 8.24 -10.43
CA ILE A 121 -23.71 7.93 -9.00
C ILE A 121 -22.41 8.22 -8.26
N ARG A 122 -22.41 9.22 -7.36
CA ARG A 122 -21.21 9.49 -6.55
C ARG A 122 -20.92 8.34 -5.58
N MET A 123 -19.67 7.88 -5.57
CA MET A 123 -19.20 6.83 -4.65
C MET A 123 -19.50 7.11 -3.18
N THR A 124 -19.46 8.38 -2.76
CA THR A 124 -19.73 8.77 -1.37
C THR A 124 -21.14 8.38 -0.90
N TYR A 125 -22.14 8.48 -1.78
CA TYR A 125 -23.50 8.03 -1.47
C TYR A 125 -23.59 6.51 -1.39
N LEU A 126 -22.94 5.80 -2.31
CA LEU A 126 -22.88 4.34 -2.31
C LEU A 126 -22.20 3.82 -1.05
N ALA A 127 -21.05 4.41 -0.69
CA ALA A 127 -20.29 4.04 0.49
C ALA A 127 -21.05 4.27 1.80
N ARG A 128 -21.78 5.39 1.89
CA ARG A 128 -22.64 5.68 3.05
C ARG A 128 -23.83 4.73 3.13
N PHE A 129 -24.47 4.43 2.01
CA PHE A 129 -25.59 3.50 1.93
C PHE A 129 -25.19 2.07 2.33
N MET A 130 -24.00 1.63 1.91
CA MET A 130 -23.47 0.30 2.22
C MET A 130 -22.82 0.19 3.61
N GLY A 131 -22.86 1.25 4.43
CA GLY A 131 -22.31 1.23 5.79
C GLY A 131 -20.80 1.00 5.84
N MET A 132 -20.06 1.43 4.81
CA MET A 132 -18.61 1.23 4.73
C MET A 132 -17.92 1.90 5.92
N LYS A 133 -17.34 1.09 6.81
CA LYS A 133 -16.49 1.59 7.90
C LYS A 133 -15.05 1.65 7.42
N MET A 134 -14.52 2.86 7.31
CA MET A 134 -13.11 3.09 7.06
C MET A 134 -12.36 2.88 8.37
N TYR A 135 -11.50 1.87 8.43
CA TYR A 135 -10.55 1.69 9.51
C TYR A 135 -9.18 1.38 8.93
N THR A 136 -8.15 1.72 9.69
CA THR A 136 -6.76 1.63 9.26
C THR A 136 -6.01 0.63 10.10
N LEU A 137 -4.99 0.04 9.50
CA LEU A 137 -4.06 -0.81 10.22
C LEU A 137 -2.64 -0.60 9.69
N ILE A 138 -1.69 -0.99 10.51
CA ILE A 138 -0.28 -1.08 10.16
C ILE A 138 0.17 -2.50 10.44
N SER A 139 0.91 -3.09 9.52
CA SER A 139 1.37 -4.47 9.63
C SER A 139 2.88 -4.54 9.47
N LEU A 140 3.52 -5.33 10.32
CA LEU A 140 4.95 -5.61 10.29
C LEU A 140 5.18 -6.94 9.60
N PHE A 141 6.04 -6.96 8.58
CA PHE A 141 6.42 -8.13 7.83
C PHE A 141 7.91 -8.43 7.99
N ASN A 142 8.31 -9.69 7.91
CA ASN A 142 9.70 -10.04 7.68
C ASN A 142 10.04 -10.10 6.18
N GLU A 143 11.30 -10.37 5.84
CA GLU A 143 11.78 -10.46 4.45
C GLU A 143 11.10 -11.57 3.62
N LYS A 144 10.52 -12.58 4.28
CA LYS A 144 9.79 -13.68 3.64
C LYS A 144 8.31 -13.35 3.40
N GLY A 145 7.82 -12.23 3.91
CA GLY A 145 6.39 -11.86 3.84
C GLY A 145 5.54 -12.40 4.97
N GLU A 146 6.15 -12.96 6.02
CA GLU A 146 5.41 -13.43 7.18
C GLU A 146 5.01 -12.21 8.03
N ILE A 147 3.74 -12.16 8.43
CA ILE A 147 3.21 -11.14 9.33
C ILE A 147 3.74 -11.41 10.72
N LEU A 148 4.46 -10.44 11.28
CA LEU A 148 4.99 -10.48 12.64
C LEU A 148 4.06 -9.78 13.63
N GLU A 149 3.44 -8.66 13.20
CA GLU A 149 2.57 -7.86 14.05
C GLU A 149 1.54 -7.10 13.22
N VAL A 150 0.37 -6.87 13.79
CA VAL A 150 -0.69 -6.04 13.23
C VAL A 150 -1.25 -5.15 14.33
N LEU A 151 -1.26 -3.84 14.07
CA LEU A 151 -1.90 -2.86 14.95
C LEU A 151 -3.04 -2.20 14.18
N GLU A 152 -4.24 -2.24 14.75
CA GLU A 152 -5.46 -1.76 14.12
C GLU A 152 -6.20 -0.73 14.98
N ASP A 153 -6.77 0.27 14.32
CA ASP A 153 -7.73 1.20 14.92
C ASP A 153 -9.09 1.02 14.24
N GLN A 154 -9.76 -0.10 14.55
CA GLN A 154 -11.03 -0.50 13.93
C GLN A 154 -12.14 0.56 14.06
N LYS A 155 -12.06 1.41 15.09
CA LYS A 155 -13.04 2.48 15.32
C LYS A 155 -12.60 3.81 14.70
N GLY A 156 -11.37 3.90 14.19
CA GLY A 156 -10.76 5.14 13.72
C GLY A 156 -10.77 6.22 14.81
N ALA A 157 -10.53 5.82 16.06
CA ALA A 157 -10.60 6.69 17.22
C ALA A 157 -9.39 7.63 17.31
N VAL A 158 -8.23 7.16 16.88
CA VAL A 158 -6.95 7.88 16.88
C VAL A 158 -6.58 8.29 15.46
N MET A 159 -6.55 7.34 14.52
CA MET A 159 -6.09 7.58 13.15
C MET A 159 -7.05 7.04 12.10
N LYS A 160 -7.10 7.71 10.96
CA LYS A 160 -7.83 7.31 9.75
C LYS A 160 -6.95 7.59 8.54
N LEU A 161 -7.15 6.84 7.46
CA LEU A 161 -6.33 6.89 6.23
C LEU A 161 -4.82 6.96 6.52
N VAL A 162 -4.30 5.99 7.27
CA VAL A 162 -2.88 5.91 7.62
C VAL A 162 -2.10 5.64 6.34
N SER A 163 -1.14 6.52 6.06
CA SER A 163 -0.32 6.48 4.86
C SER A 163 1.15 6.14 5.15
N GLU A 164 1.57 6.25 6.41
CA GLU A 164 2.97 6.15 6.81
C GLU A 164 3.08 5.57 8.22
N VAL A 165 4.04 4.68 8.40
CA VAL A 165 4.44 4.17 9.71
C VAL A 165 5.96 4.00 9.73
N ARG A 166 6.61 4.56 10.75
CA ARG A 166 8.04 4.45 10.92
C ARG A 166 8.39 4.12 12.37
N GLU A 167 9.14 3.05 12.56
CA GLU A 167 9.76 2.70 13.84
C GLU A 167 11.04 3.52 14.03
N ALA A 168 11.08 4.36 15.06
CA ALA A 168 12.26 5.14 15.40
C ALA A 168 12.22 5.64 16.84
N LYS A 169 13.35 5.54 17.55
CA LYS A 169 13.55 6.09 18.91
C LYS A 169 12.54 5.55 19.93
N GLY A 170 12.29 4.23 19.92
CA GLY A 170 11.36 3.57 20.85
C GLY A 170 9.89 3.95 20.63
N LYS A 171 9.53 4.35 19.40
CA LYS A 171 8.18 4.77 19.04
C LYS A 171 7.85 4.35 17.60
N LEU A 172 6.56 4.10 17.36
CA LEU A 172 5.97 4.14 16.02
C LEU A 172 5.47 5.54 15.74
N TRP A 173 5.92 6.12 14.64
CA TRP A 173 5.48 7.40 14.11
C TRP A 173 4.48 7.12 12.99
N ILE A 174 3.24 7.60 13.15
CA ILE A 174 2.14 7.27 12.24
C ILE A 174 1.66 8.54 11.56
N GLY A 175 1.73 8.54 10.23
CA GLY A 175 1.26 9.62 9.36
C GLY A 175 -0.06 9.27 8.68
N THR A 176 -0.78 10.30 8.26
CA THR A 176 -2.08 10.18 7.60
C THR A 176 -2.27 11.30 6.60
N VAL A 177 -3.02 11.02 5.54
CA VAL A 177 -3.48 12.02 4.56
C VAL A 177 -4.77 12.73 5.00
N ALA A 178 -5.42 12.27 6.07
CA ALA A 178 -6.73 12.76 6.52
C ALA A 178 -6.68 13.77 7.67
N HIS A 179 -5.63 13.73 8.50
CA HIS A 179 -5.53 14.57 9.70
C HIS A 179 -4.43 15.62 9.59
N ASN A 180 -4.49 16.61 10.48
CA ASN A 180 -3.52 17.71 10.60
C ASN A 180 -2.48 17.47 11.72
N HIS A 181 -2.29 16.22 12.14
CA HIS A 181 -1.36 15.85 13.20
C HIS A 181 -0.70 14.50 12.92
N ILE A 182 0.41 14.24 13.61
CA ILE A 182 1.13 12.97 13.60
C ILE A 182 0.80 12.25 14.91
N ALA A 183 0.51 10.94 14.83
CA ALA A 183 0.33 10.11 16.02
C ALA A 183 1.62 9.37 16.36
N THR A 184 1.82 9.10 17.65
CA THR A 184 2.93 8.27 18.12
C THR A 184 2.46 7.24 19.13
N ILE A 185 3.00 6.03 19.05
CA ILE A 185 2.77 4.95 20.02
C ILE A 185 4.14 4.52 20.57
N PRO A 186 4.32 4.41 21.90
CA PRO A 186 5.53 3.78 22.46
C PRO A 186 5.70 2.36 21.91
N TYR A 187 6.90 2.02 21.47
CA TYR A 187 7.15 0.73 20.82
C TYR A 187 8.58 0.24 21.14
N PRO A 188 8.74 -1.01 21.60
CA PRO A 188 10.01 -1.54 22.10
C PRO A 188 11.07 -1.78 21.02
#